data_AF-A0A2V5PNT6-F1
#
_entry.id   AF-A0A2V5PNT6-F1
#
_cell.length_a   1.000
_cell.length_b   1.000
_cell.length_c   1.000
_cell.angle_alpha   90.00
_cell.angle_beta   90.00
_cell.angle_gamma   90.00
#
_symmetry.space_group_name_H-M   'P 1'
#
loop_
_entity.id
_entity.type
_entity.pdbx_description
1 polymer ?
#
loop_
_entity_poly.entity_id
_entity_poly.type
_entity_poly.pdbx_seq_one_letter_code
_entity_poly.pdbx_strand_id
1 'polypeptide(L)'
;MPLPRADAEMEMNLRMSCPDRNTLVGRDSVKPQRRITLIASGSTESRPTDADPSPVRAFTLIELLVVIAIIAVLIGLAFPVFQGVQNQARKAQAKSDLVQIVTAVMAYYAEYGRYPLTPATPGDTTFGATTTNAQLFNELRSVSAMQNPRGIIFLSPPDVKEANNPRAGIGTAPVTAGQYFDPWGKPYLVRIDADYDNQVSNPYSQNAGNAPFLRTGVIAWSLGKDTLSQSIAATPADKNGGTNKDDIISWQ
;
A
#
# COMPACT_ATOMS: atom_id res chain seq x y z
N MET A 1 -2.33 14.96 62.29
CA MET A 1 -2.67 13.52 62.29
C MET A 1 -3.74 13.27 63.34
N PRO A 2 -4.71 12.35 63.16
CA PRO A 2 -4.75 11.28 62.15
C PRO A 2 -6.05 11.21 61.31
N LEU A 3 -5.93 10.44 60.24
CA LEU A 3 -6.96 9.95 59.32
C LEU A 3 -7.83 8.87 59.98
N PRO A 4 -8.87 8.40 59.28
CA PRO A 4 -8.97 6.96 59.08
C PRO A 4 -9.05 6.57 57.59
N ARG A 5 -8.16 5.64 57.23
CA ARG A 5 -8.29 4.70 56.10
C ARG A 5 -8.99 3.44 56.61
N ALA A 6 -9.84 2.85 55.77
CA ALA A 6 -10.13 1.41 55.64
C ALA A 6 -10.96 1.28 54.36
N ASP A 7 -10.42 0.80 53.24
CA ASP A 7 -10.15 -0.60 52.91
C ASP A 7 -11.44 -1.44 52.82
N ALA A 8 -11.86 -1.75 51.59
CA ALA A 8 -12.66 -2.91 51.26
C ALA A 8 -12.53 -3.20 49.75
N GLU A 9 -11.60 -4.09 49.43
CA GLU A 9 -11.61 -4.86 48.19
C GLU A 9 -12.94 -5.62 48.05
N MET A 10 -13.46 -5.70 46.82
CA MET A 10 -14.38 -6.78 46.46
C MET A 10 -14.13 -7.22 45.02
N GLU A 11 -13.08 -8.04 44.90
CA GLU A 11 -13.05 -9.16 43.96
C GLU A 11 -14.39 -9.93 44.05
N MET A 12 -15.12 -10.05 42.94
CA MET A 12 -16.03 -11.18 42.76
C MET A 12 -15.91 -11.73 41.34
N ASN A 13 -14.99 -12.66 41.26
CA ASN A 13 -14.80 -13.65 40.22
C ASN A 13 -16.00 -14.62 40.08
N LEU A 14 -16.13 -15.15 38.86
CA LEU A 14 -16.76 -16.42 38.44
C LEU A 14 -18.25 -16.65 38.69
N ARG A 15 -19.01 -16.79 37.59
CA ARG A 15 -19.72 -18.02 37.17
C ARG A 15 -19.77 -18.07 35.63
N MET A 16 -19.14 -19.05 34.96
CA MET A 16 -19.73 -20.35 34.57
C MET A 16 -20.66 -20.15 33.34
N SER A 17 -20.63 -20.85 32.21
CA SER A 17 -19.98 -22.07 31.75
C SER A 17 -20.42 -22.28 30.28
N CYS A 18 -19.46 -22.48 29.34
CA CYS A 18 -19.50 -23.29 28.11
C CYS A 18 -20.67 -23.14 27.07
N PRO A 19 -20.54 -23.61 25.79
CA PRO A 19 -19.57 -24.58 25.29
C PRO A 19 -18.81 -24.22 24.00
N ASP A 20 -17.68 -24.92 23.92
CA ASP A 20 -16.92 -25.40 22.77
C ASP A 20 -17.67 -25.45 21.44
N ARG A 21 -17.13 -24.78 20.42
CA ARG A 21 -17.61 -24.87 19.03
C ARG A 21 -16.51 -25.44 18.15
N ASN A 22 -15.98 -26.58 18.56
CA ASN A 22 -15.09 -27.41 17.77
C ASN A 22 -15.78 -28.76 17.51
N THR A 23 -16.48 -28.86 16.39
CA THR A 23 -16.88 -30.13 15.74
C THR A 23 -17.68 -29.80 14.49
N LEU A 24 -17.04 -29.83 13.32
CA LEU A 24 -17.57 -30.37 12.06
C LEU A 24 -16.34 -30.56 11.14
N VAL A 25 -15.64 -31.68 11.30
CA VAL A 25 -15.73 -32.83 10.38
C VAL A 25 -15.11 -32.49 9.03
N GLY A 26 -13.87 -32.96 8.87
CA GLY A 26 -13.24 -33.13 7.57
C GLY A 26 -14.13 -33.99 6.69
N ARG A 27 -14.56 -33.42 5.56
CA ARG A 27 -15.12 -34.20 4.45
C ARG A 27 -13.96 -34.60 3.56
N ASP A 28 -13.40 -35.76 3.85
CA ASP A 28 -12.62 -36.52 2.89
C ASP A 28 -13.50 -36.80 1.67
N SER A 29 -13.11 -36.20 0.54
CA SER A 29 -13.71 -36.47 -0.77
C SER A 29 -13.34 -37.89 -1.21
N VAL A 30 -14.14 -38.86 -0.79
CA VAL A 30 -14.12 -40.23 -1.32
C VAL A 30 -14.63 -40.18 -2.77
N LYS A 31 -13.73 -40.33 -3.74
CA LYS A 31 -14.10 -40.55 -5.15
C LYS A 31 -14.85 -41.88 -5.30
N PRO A 32 -15.95 -41.94 -6.06
CA PRO A 32 -16.60 -43.20 -6.37
C PRO A 32 -15.77 -44.02 -7.37
N GLN A 33 -15.30 -45.19 -6.92
CA GLN A 33 -14.70 -46.22 -7.79
C GLN A 33 -15.80 -46.88 -8.61
N ARG A 34 -15.82 -46.61 -9.94
CA ARG A 34 -16.68 -47.32 -10.88
C ARG A 34 -16.05 -48.69 -11.20
N ARG A 35 -16.69 -49.73 -10.68
CA ARG A 35 -16.44 -51.13 -11.05
C ARG A 35 -17.06 -51.38 -12.43
N ILE A 36 -16.22 -51.52 -13.46
CA ILE A 36 -16.64 -51.88 -14.81
C ILE A 36 -16.46 -53.39 -14.98
N THR A 37 -17.56 -54.07 -15.27
CA THR A 37 -17.68 -55.50 -15.57
C THR A 37 -16.96 -55.84 -16.87
N LEU A 38 -16.04 -56.82 -16.82
CA LEU A 38 -15.44 -57.47 -17.97
C LEU A 38 -16.50 -58.31 -18.70
N ILE A 39 -16.79 -57.97 -19.96
CA ILE A 39 -17.42 -58.89 -20.91
C ILE A 39 -16.40 -59.14 -22.01
N ALA A 40 -15.88 -60.36 -22.03
CA ALA A 40 -15.18 -60.91 -23.17
C ALA A 40 -16.22 -61.38 -24.19
N SER A 41 -16.10 -60.95 -25.45
CA SER A 41 -16.63 -61.69 -26.60
C SER A 41 -15.92 -61.17 -27.84
N GLY A 42 -15.18 -62.06 -28.51
CA GLY A 42 -14.35 -61.73 -29.64
C GLY A 42 -15.12 -61.57 -30.94
N SER A 43 -14.45 -60.97 -31.92
CA SER A 43 -14.40 -61.42 -33.31
C SER A 43 -13.49 -60.49 -34.09
N THR A 44 -12.45 -61.08 -34.66
CA THR A 44 -11.74 -60.71 -35.89
C THR A 44 -12.33 -59.55 -36.71
N GLU A 45 -11.53 -58.51 -36.95
CA GLU A 45 -11.33 -57.96 -38.29
C GLU A 45 -10.04 -57.12 -38.27
N SER A 46 -8.93 -57.67 -38.77
CA SER A 46 -7.69 -56.94 -38.98
C SER A 46 -7.85 -56.03 -40.20
N ARG A 47 -8.05 -54.73 -39.96
CA ARG A 47 -7.94 -53.69 -40.97
C ARG A 47 -6.68 -52.87 -40.68
N PRO A 48 -5.64 -52.93 -41.53
CA PRO A 48 -4.49 -52.05 -41.37
C PRO A 48 -4.98 -50.62 -41.66
N THR A 49 -5.00 -49.79 -40.62
CA THR A 49 -5.03 -48.35 -40.81
C THR A 49 -3.56 -47.97 -40.91
N ASP A 50 -3.10 -47.62 -42.10
CA ASP A 50 -1.81 -46.99 -42.33
C ASP A 50 -1.70 -45.76 -41.43
N ALA A 51 -1.12 -45.94 -40.25
CA ALA A 51 -0.64 -44.85 -39.44
C ALA A 51 0.67 -44.41 -40.08
N ASP A 52 0.58 -43.43 -40.97
CA ASP A 52 1.73 -42.68 -41.46
C ASP A 52 2.50 -42.17 -40.22
N PRO A 53 3.73 -42.66 -39.95
CA PRO A 53 4.51 -42.18 -38.82
C PRO A 53 4.92 -40.74 -39.13
N SER A 54 4.16 -39.78 -38.61
CA SER A 54 4.55 -38.37 -38.65
C SER A 54 5.98 -38.27 -38.10
N PRO A 55 6.97 -37.85 -38.91
CA PRO A 55 8.36 -37.94 -38.53
C PRO A 55 8.60 -37.08 -37.29
N VAL A 56 9.04 -37.72 -36.21
CA VAL A 56 9.47 -37.03 -35.00
C VAL A 56 10.74 -36.27 -35.37
N ARG A 57 10.64 -34.95 -35.52
CA ARG A 57 11.80 -34.10 -35.81
C ARG A 57 12.74 -34.12 -34.61
N ALA A 58 13.90 -34.76 -34.78
CA ALA A 58 14.99 -34.67 -33.82
C ALA A 58 15.63 -33.28 -33.94
N PHE A 59 15.64 -32.52 -32.84
CA PHE A 59 16.31 -31.23 -32.77
C PHE A 59 17.82 -31.43 -32.81
N THR A 60 18.51 -30.62 -33.61
CA THR A 60 19.97 -30.64 -33.65
C THR A 60 20.55 -29.85 -32.47
N LEU A 61 21.73 -30.25 -31.99
CA LEU A 61 22.44 -29.52 -30.93
C LEU A 61 22.77 -28.08 -31.35
N ILE A 62 23.01 -27.86 -32.65
CA ILE A 62 23.32 -26.54 -33.19
C ILE A 62 22.09 -25.61 -33.18
N GLU A 63 20.89 -26.12 -33.46
CA GLU A 63 19.65 -25.36 -33.35
C GLU A 63 19.41 -24.92 -31.91
N LEU A 64 19.67 -25.80 -30.93
CA LEU A 64 19.54 -25.43 -29.52
C LEU A 64 20.61 -24.39 -29.09
N LEU A 65 21.85 -24.56 -29.56
CA LEU A 65 22.97 -23.68 -29.24
C LEU A 65 22.74 -22.25 -29.75
N VAL A 66 22.27 -22.09 -30.99
CA VAL A 66 22.02 -20.75 -31.54
C VAL A 66 20.89 -20.04 -30.81
N VAL A 67 19.87 -20.78 -30.35
CA VAL A 67 18.72 -20.22 -29.63
C VAL A 67 19.15 -19.65 -28.28
N ILE A 68 19.91 -20.41 -27.49
CA ILE A 68 20.40 -19.91 -26.20
C ILE A 68 21.37 -18.74 -26.38
N ALA A 69 22.16 -18.74 -27.46
CA ALA A 69 23.06 -17.62 -27.78
C ALA A 69 22.28 -16.33 -28.08
N ILE A 70 21.20 -16.41 -28.86
CA ILE A 70 20.33 -15.26 -29.14
C ILE A 70 19.64 -14.77 -27.85
N ILE A 71 19.09 -15.67 -27.03
CA ILE A 71 18.46 -15.30 -25.74
C ILE A 71 19.45 -14.59 -24.82
N ALA A 72 20.69 -15.07 -24.73
CA ALA A 72 21.73 -14.47 -23.91
C ALA A 72 22.05 -13.02 -24.34
N VAL A 73 22.15 -12.77 -25.66
CA VAL A 73 22.36 -11.42 -26.20
C VAL A 73 21.18 -10.49 -25.87
N LEU A 74 19.94 -10.98 -26.04
CA LEU A 74 18.74 -10.18 -25.76
C LEU A 74 18.63 -9.80 -24.27
N ILE A 75 18.84 -10.76 -23.36
CA ILE A 75 18.83 -10.49 -21.91
C ILE A 75 19.97 -9.55 -21.53
N GLY A 76 21.16 -9.73 -22.13
CA GLY A 76 22.33 -8.89 -21.88
C GLY A 76 22.07 -7.40 -22.17
N LEU A 77 21.31 -7.10 -23.22
CA LEU A 77 20.93 -5.72 -23.55
C LEU A 77 19.74 -5.20 -22.73
N ALA A 78 18.81 -6.07 -22.32
CA ALA A 78 17.59 -5.67 -21.62
C ALA A 78 17.80 -5.44 -20.10
N PHE A 79 18.66 -6.24 -19.46
CA PHE A 79 18.85 -6.22 -18.00
C PHE A 79 19.26 -4.85 -17.40
N PRO A 80 20.21 -4.08 -17.97
CA PRO A 80 20.68 -2.84 -17.32
C PRO A 80 19.60 -1.76 -17.21
N VAL A 81 18.61 -1.74 -18.12
CA VAL A 81 17.58 -0.68 -18.17
C VAL A 81 16.46 -0.93 -17.14
N PHE A 82 16.28 -2.17 -16.68
CA PHE A 82 15.14 -2.59 -15.89
C PHE A 82 15.00 -1.83 -14.55
N GLN A 83 16.11 -1.52 -13.89
CA GLN A 83 16.08 -0.80 -12.61
C GLN A 83 15.59 0.64 -12.74
N GLY A 84 15.92 1.31 -13.85
CA GLY A 84 15.45 2.67 -14.13
C GLY A 84 13.93 2.70 -14.34
N VAL A 85 13.42 1.73 -15.11
CA VAL A 85 11.98 1.59 -15.38
C VAL A 85 11.19 1.32 -14.10
N GLN A 86 11.69 0.45 -13.22
CA GLN A 86 11.03 0.20 -11.93
C GLN A 86 10.95 1.46 -11.06
N ASN A 87 12.04 2.23 -10.97
CA ASN A 87 12.03 3.47 -10.20
C ASN A 87 11.08 4.50 -10.80
N GLN A 88 11.00 4.59 -12.12
CA GLN A 88 10.04 5.46 -12.81
C GLN A 88 8.59 5.02 -12.54
N ALA A 89 8.31 3.71 -12.56
CA ALA A 89 7.00 3.18 -12.22
C ALA A 89 6.60 3.51 -10.76
N ARG A 90 7.54 3.39 -9.82
CA ARG A 90 7.32 3.82 -8.42
C ARG A 90 7.03 5.31 -8.31
N LYS A 91 7.78 6.16 -9.03
CA LYS A 91 7.52 7.60 -9.07
C LYS A 91 6.15 7.93 -9.64
N ALA A 92 5.74 7.26 -10.72
CA ALA A 92 4.43 7.43 -11.33
C ALA A 92 3.30 7.01 -10.37
N GLN A 93 3.48 5.88 -9.67
CA GLN A 93 2.54 5.41 -8.66
C GLN A 93 2.41 6.43 -7.52
N ALA A 94 3.52 6.88 -6.95
CA ALA A 94 3.51 7.86 -5.87
C ALA A 94 2.86 9.18 -6.29
N LYS A 95 3.09 9.66 -7.53
CA LYS A 95 2.39 10.84 -8.04
C LYS A 95 0.87 10.65 -8.11
N SER A 96 0.41 9.47 -8.55
CA SER A 96 -1.02 9.14 -8.59
C SER A 96 -1.63 9.11 -7.18
N ASP A 97 -0.95 8.45 -6.24
CA ASP A 97 -1.38 8.36 -4.84
C ASP A 97 -1.49 9.75 -4.21
N LEU A 98 -0.50 10.64 -4.42
CA LEU A 98 -0.52 12.01 -3.91
C LEU A 98 -1.73 12.82 -4.42
N VAL A 99 -2.08 12.68 -5.70
CA VAL A 99 -3.26 13.33 -6.27
C VAL A 99 -4.54 12.81 -5.63
N GLN A 100 -4.64 11.49 -5.41
CA GLN A 100 -5.78 10.88 -4.72
C GLN A 100 -5.91 11.36 -3.28
N ILE A 101 -4.79 11.47 -2.55
CA ILE A 101 -4.75 11.99 -1.18
C ILE A 101 -5.27 13.42 -1.12
N VAL A 102 -4.73 14.32 -1.95
CA VAL A 102 -5.15 15.72 -2.00
C VAL A 102 -6.63 15.83 -2.36
N THR A 103 -7.06 15.08 -3.37
CA THR A 103 -8.47 15.06 -3.82
C THR A 103 -9.39 14.56 -2.71
N ALA A 104 -9.01 13.53 -1.97
CA ALA A 104 -9.79 12.98 -0.87
C ALA A 104 -9.97 13.99 0.28
N VAL A 105 -8.90 14.73 0.64
CA VAL A 105 -8.97 15.78 1.66
C VAL A 105 -9.86 16.94 1.20
N MET A 106 -9.73 17.37 -0.06
CA MET A 106 -10.59 18.42 -0.62
C MET A 106 -12.05 17.99 -0.72
N ALA A 107 -12.32 16.73 -1.08
CA ALA A 107 -13.66 16.17 -1.10
C ALA A 107 -14.27 16.11 0.31
N TYR A 108 -13.46 15.75 1.32
CA TYR A 108 -13.88 15.81 2.71
C TYR A 108 -14.25 17.24 3.13
N TYR A 109 -13.43 18.24 2.78
CA TYR A 109 -13.72 19.65 3.06
C TYR A 109 -14.99 20.13 2.36
N ALA A 110 -15.21 19.74 1.09
CA ALA A 110 -16.42 20.08 0.34
C ALA A 110 -17.70 19.50 0.98
N GLU A 111 -17.58 18.32 1.60
CA GLU A 111 -18.68 17.62 2.25
C GLU A 111 -18.98 18.18 3.66
N TYR A 112 -17.95 18.46 4.46
CA TYR A 112 -18.11 18.81 5.87
C TYR A 112 -17.83 20.28 6.23
N GLY A 113 -17.35 21.09 5.27
CA GLY A 113 -16.97 22.49 5.47
C GLY A 113 -15.76 22.69 6.41
N ARG A 114 -15.03 21.61 6.71
CA ARG A 114 -13.85 21.60 7.59
C ARG A 114 -12.90 20.50 7.16
N TYR A 115 -11.63 20.64 7.49
CA TYR A 115 -10.64 19.59 7.25
C TYR A 115 -10.75 18.43 8.25
N PRO A 116 -10.27 17.22 7.90
CA PRO A 116 -10.24 16.05 8.78
C PRO A 116 -9.12 16.18 9.83
N LEU A 117 -9.23 17.20 10.69
CA LEU A 117 -8.26 17.55 11.72
C LEU A 117 -8.92 17.53 13.09
N THR A 118 -8.26 16.92 14.08
CA THR A 118 -8.58 17.16 15.50
C THR A 118 -8.34 18.64 15.83
N PRO A 119 -9.08 19.24 16.79
CA PRO A 119 -9.29 20.69 16.91
C PRO A 119 -8.02 21.57 16.82
N ALA A 120 -8.24 22.77 16.29
CA ALA A 120 -7.26 23.78 15.86
C ALA A 120 -5.99 23.86 16.71
N THR A 121 -4.88 23.43 16.11
CA THR A 121 -3.54 23.75 16.59
C THR A 121 -3.18 25.13 15.99
N PRO A 122 -2.42 26.00 16.67
CA PRO A 122 -1.94 27.22 16.04
C PRO A 122 -1.09 26.89 14.80
N GLY A 123 -1.60 27.23 13.60
CA GLY A 123 -0.95 27.01 12.30
C GLY A 123 -1.18 25.63 11.67
N ASP A 124 -0.58 25.43 10.50
CA ASP A 124 -0.65 24.21 9.70
C ASP A 124 -0.37 22.91 10.47
N THR A 125 -1.17 21.88 10.20
CA THR A 125 -0.93 20.53 10.74
C THR A 125 -0.22 19.65 9.71
N THR A 126 0.89 19.01 10.10
CA THR A 126 1.64 18.05 9.26
C THR A 126 1.52 16.63 9.80
N PHE A 127 1.14 15.69 8.93
CA PHE A 127 1.06 14.26 9.19
C PHE A 127 2.23 13.52 8.53
N GLY A 128 2.72 12.44 9.16
CA GLY A 128 3.74 11.56 8.58
C GLY A 128 5.20 11.97 8.86
N ALA A 129 5.43 13.14 9.46
CA ALA A 129 6.76 13.61 9.88
C ALA A 129 7.08 13.22 11.34
N THR A 130 6.52 13.94 12.32
CA THR A 130 6.66 13.66 13.77
C THR A 130 5.54 12.81 14.32
N THR A 131 4.36 12.88 13.70
CA THR A 131 3.15 12.17 14.07
C THR A 131 2.79 11.14 13.00
N THR A 132 2.11 10.07 13.41
CA THR A 132 1.62 9.06 12.46
C THR A 132 0.58 9.68 11.54
N ASN A 133 0.64 9.40 10.24
CA ASN A 133 -0.41 9.79 9.29
C ASN A 133 -1.68 8.91 9.38
N ALA A 134 -1.69 7.90 10.26
CA ALA A 134 -2.82 6.99 10.43
C ALA A 134 -4.12 7.70 10.85
N GLN A 135 -4.04 8.77 11.66
CA GLN A 135 -5.23 9.50 12.09
C GLN A 135 -6.00 10.08 10.90
N LEU A 136 -5.29 10.77 10.01
CA LEU A 136 -5.85 11.33 8.78
C LEU A 136 -6.43 10.22 7.88
N PHE A 137 -5.64 9.18 7.61
CA PHE A 137 -6.06 8.14 6.66
C PHE A 137 -7.13 7.19 7.22
N ASN A 138 -7.22 7.01 8.53
CA ASN A 138 -8.33 6.27 9.12
C ASN A 138 -9.64 7.08 9.06
N GLU A 139 -9.58 8.40 9.18
CA GLU A 139 -10.75 9.26 9.00
C GLU A 139 -11.23 9.29 7.54
N LEU A 140 -10.31 9.49 6.57
CA LEU A 140 -10.62 9.51 5.14
C LEU A 140 -11.14 8.17 4.61
N ARG A 141 -10.73 7.05 5.21
CA ARG A 141 -11.22 5.70 4.89
C ARG A 141 -12.42 5.27 5.74
N SER A 142 -12.94 6.15 6.61
CA SER A 142 -14.06 5.86 7.52
C SER A 142 -13.82 4.72 8.52
N VAL A 143 -12.55 4.43 8.86
CA VAL A 143 -12.18 3.42 9.88
C VAL A 143 -12.29 3.98 11.29
N SER A 144 -11.82 5.21 11.50
CA SER A 144 -11.96 5.95 12.76
C SER A 144 -12.83 7.17 12.52
N ALA A 145 -14.08 6.96 12.06
CA ALA A 145 -15.01 7.98 11.56
C ALA A 145 -15.53 8.95 12.66
N MET A 146 -14.65 9.44 13.54
CA MET A 146 -15.00 10.34 14.63
C MET A 146 -15.40 11.72 14.10
N GLN A 147 -14.81 12.14 12.97
CA GLN A 147 -15.13 13.43 12.35
C GLN A 147 -15.97 13.29 11.07
N ASN A 148 -16.16 12.07 10.58
CA ASN A 148 -16.94 11.67 9.41
C ASN A 148 -18.26 10.97 9.83
N PRO A 149 -19.26 11.71 10.35
CA PRO A 149 -20.50 11.12 10.85
C PRO A 149 -21.34 10.43 9.76
N ARG A 150 -21.14 10.77 8.47
CA ARG A 150 -21.84 10.12 7.35
C ARG A 150 -21.17 8.82 6.90
N GLY A 151 -19.98 8.48 7.42
CA GLY A 151 -19.25 7.28 7.04
C GLY A 151 -18.85 7.22 5.56
N ILE A 152 -18.58 8.38 4.94
CA ILE A 152 -18.21 8.46 3.52
C ILE A 152 -16.75 8.01 3.36
N ILE A 153 -16.51 7.09 2.41
CA ILE A 153 -15.15 6.67 2.07
C ILE A 153 -14.62 7.63 1.00
N PHE A 154 -13.68 8.50 1.38
CA PHE A 154 -13.05 9.47 0.47
C PHE A 154 -11.82 8.92 -0.24
N LEU A 155 -11.17 7.92 0.36
CA LEU A 155 -9.98 7.26 -0.17
C LEU A 155 -10.09 5.76 0.07
N SER A 156 -9.66 4.93 -0.89
CA SER A 156 -9.62 3.47 -0.73
C SER A 156 -8.34 2.88 -1.33
N PRO A 157 -7.19 3.11 -0.68
CA PRO A 157 -5.93 2.57 -1.16
C PRO A 157 -5.83 1.07 -0.83
N PRO A 158 -5.03 0.30 -1.60
CA PRO A 158 -4.81 -1.11 -1.31
C PRO A 158 -4.06 -1.30 0.02
N ASP A 159 -4.24 -2.45 0.65
CA ASP A 159 -3.43 -2.85 1.80
C ASP A 159 -2.01 -3.22 1.37
N VAL A 160 -1.05 -3.00 2.26
CA VAL A 160 0.33 -3.43 2.02
C VAL A 160 0.40 -4.95 1.90
N LYS A 161 1.18 -5.43 0.93
CA LYS A 161 1.40 -6.86 0.72
C LYS A 161 2.21 -7.51 1.84
N GLU A 162 3.09 -6.73 2.45
CA GLU A 162 3.99 -7.17 3.54
C GLU A 162 3.79 -6.28 4.76
N ALA A 163 3.19 -6.82 5.82
CA ALA A 163 2.83 -6.04 7.01
C ALA A 163 4.05 -5.47 7.76
N ASN A 164 5.16 -6.22 7.82
CA ASN A 164 6.38 -5.84 8.56
C ASN A 164 7.38 -5.02 7.73
N ASN A 165 7.16 -4.91 6.42
CA ASN A 165 7.98 -4.13 5.49
C ASN A 165 7.03 -3.44 4.50
N PRO A 166 6.21 -2.50 4.99
CA PRO A 166 5.13 -1.92 4.21
C PRO A 166 5.69 -1.20 2.99
N ARG A 167 5.10 -1.45 1.82
CA ARG A 167 5.40 -0.76 0.57
C ARG A 167 4.11 -0.56 -0.21
N ALA A 168 3.85 0.66 -0.64
CA ALA A 168 2.69 1.05 -1.44
C ALA A 168 1.35 0.53 -0.90
N GLY A 169 0.77 1.25 0.07
CA GLY A 169 -0.56 0.90 0.61
C GLY A 169 -0.73 1.23 2.08
N ILE A 170 -1.88 0.80 2.62
CA ILE A 170 -2.21 0.95 4.04
C ILE A 170 -1.51 -0.14 4.86
N GLY A 171 -0.76 0.30 5.87
CA GLY A 171 -0.13 -0.59 6.84
C GLY A 171 -1.17 -1.37 7.66
N THR A 172 -0.86 -2.64 7.89
CA THR A 172 -1.74 -3.59 8.60
C THR A 172 -1.09 -4.17 9.86
N ALA A 173 0.21 -3.98 10.07
CA ALA A 173 0.88 -4.40 11.31
C ALA A 173 0.54 -3.44 12.47
N PRO A 174 0.55 -3.90 13.74
CA PRO A 174 0.10 -3.09 14.88
C PRO A 174 0.72 -1.70 15.00
N VAL A 175 2.01 -1.55 14.66
CA VAL A 175 2.75 -0.28 14.75
C VAL A 175 2.59 0.61 13.50
N THR A 176 2.16 0.03 12.38
CA THR A 176 1.96 0.74 11.10
C THR A 176 0.50 0.80 10.67
N ALA A 177 -0.41 0.31 11.52
CA ALA A 177 -1.81 0.15 11.20
C ALA A 177 -2.45 1.49 10.79
N GLY A 178 -3.02 1.53 9.59
CA GLY A 178 -3.69 2.73 9.06
C GLY A 178 -2.76 3.79 8.48
N GLN A 179 -1.44 3.66 8.61
CA GLN A 179 -0.49 4.55 7.94
C GLN A 179 -0.48 4.25 6.44
N TYR A 180 -0.47 5.29 5.60
CA TYR A 180 -0.36 5.13 4.16
C TYR A 180 1.09 5.30 3.71
N PHE A 181 1.66 4.24 3.13
CA PHE A 181 3.03 4.16 2.66
C PHE A 181 3.16 4.35 1.15
N ASP A 182 4.23 5.03 0.76
CA ASP A 182 4.70 5.16 -0.60
C ASP A 182 5.37 3.87 -1.11
N PRO A 183 5.73 3.78 -2.41
CA PRO A 183 6.37 2.60 -2.98
C PRO A 183 7.77 2.26 -2.42
N TRP A 184 8.40 3.18 -1.68
CA TRP A 184 9.67 2.96 -1.00
C TRP A 184 9.51 2.56 0.46
N GLY A 185 8.27 2.53 0.96
CA GLY A 185 7.91 2.10 2.30
C GLY A 185 8.04 3.20 3.35
N LYS A 186 7.96 4.47 2.94
CA LYS A 186 7.86 5.61 3.84
C LYS A 186 6.43 6.13 3.87
N PRO A 187 5.95 6.63 5.03
CA PRO A 187 4.63 7.23 5.09
C PRO A 187 4.57 8.48 4.20
N TYR A 188 3.46 8.67 3.49
CA TYR A 188 3.20 9.94 2.83
C TYR A 188 3.09 11.06 3.86
N LEU A 189 3.67 12.21 3.51
CA LEU A 189 3.55 13.43 4.29
C LEU A 189 2.42 14.27 3.73
N VAL A 190 1.59 14.80 4.62
CA VAL A 190 0.46 15.65 4.26
C VAL A 190 0.43 16.84 5.20
N ARG A 191 0.29 18.04 4.65
CA ARG A 191 0.08 19.26 5.43
C ARG A 191 -1.24 19.90 5.03
N ILE A 192 -1.99 20.30 6.04
CA ILE A 192 -3.34 20.86 5.89
C ILE A 192 -3.39 22.20 6.62
N ASP A 193 -4.01 23.17 5.98
CA ASP A 193 -4.38 24.48 6.52
C ASP A 193 -5.35 24.28 7.69
N ALA A 194 -4.85 24.40 8.92
CA ALA A 194 -5.64 24.13 10.13
C ALA A 194 -6.22 25.40 10.75
N ASP A 195 -5.65 26.56 10.42
CA ASP A 195 -6.06 27.90 10.85
C ASP A 195 -6.95 28.63 9.84
N TYR A 196 -7.20 28.02 8.68
CA TYR A 196 -8.09 28.49 7.62
C TYR A 196 -7.70 29.89 7.09
N ASP A 197 -6.40 30.15 6.97
CA ASP A 197 -5.88 31.40 6.39
C ASP A 197 -5.72 31.31 4.86
N ASN A 198 -6.14 30.19 4.26
CA ASN A 198 -6.05 29.82 2.86
C ASN A 198 -4.61 29.73 2.35
N GLN A 199 -3.66 29.49 3.27
CA GLN A 199 -2.25 29.35 2.96
C GLN A 199 -1.70 28.12 3.66
N VAL A 200 -0.76 27.44 2.98
CA VAL A 200 0.02 26.37 3.59
C VAL A 200 1.49 26.67 3.40
N SER A 201 2.26 26.55 4.47
CA SER A 201 3.71 26.71 4.47
C SER A 201 4.37 25.68 3.56
N ASN A 202 5.19 26.16 2.62
CA ASN A 202 5.93 25.31 1.71
C ASN A 202 7.15 24.66 2.41
N PRO A 203 7.26 23.33 2.45
CA PRO A 203 8.45 22.65 3.02
C PRO A 203 9.72 22.84 2.18
N TYR A 204 9.61 23.24 0.90
CA TYR A 204 10.72 23.40 -0.04
C TYR A 204 10.88 24.83 -0.58
N SER A 205 11.32 25.78 0.25
CA SER A 205 11.47 27.19 -0.16
C SER A 205 12.92 27.68 -0.34
N GLN A 206 13.94 26.79 -0.31
CA GLN A 206 15.31 27.18 -0.65
C GLN A 206 15.57 27.13 -2.17
N ASN A 207 16.25 28.16 -2.70
CA ASN A 207 16.94 28.27 -4.00
C ASN A 207 16.18 27.96 -5.32
N ALA A 208 14.86 27.73 -5.33
CA ALA A 208 14.12 27.60 -6.60
C ALA A 208 12.63 28.01 -6.55
N GLY A 209 12.37 29.29 -6.30
CA GLY A 209 11.23 29.97 -6.95
C GLY A 209 9.81 29.56 -6.58
N ASN A 210 9.55 29.04 -5.38
CA ASN A 210 8.18 28.98 -4.84
C ASN A 210 8.01 29.91 -3.64
N ALA A 211 6.84 30.56 -3.57
CA ALA A 211 6.47 31.41 -2.45
C ALA A 211 6.58 30.63 -1.12
N PRO A 212 6.96 31.30 -0.01
CA PRO A 212 7.04 30.67 1.31
C PRO A 212 5.71 30.06 1.75
N PHE A 213 4.61 30.57 1.19
CA PHE A 213 3.26 30.11 1.40
C PHE A 213 2.61 29.78 0.05
N LEU A 214 1.90 28.66 0.00
CA LEU A 214 1.15 28.20 -1.15
C LEU A 214 -0.34 28.50 -0.91
N ARG A 215 -1.03 29.05 -1.91
CA ARG A 215 -2.47 29.34 -1.85
C ARG A 215 -3.31 28.10 -2.12
N THR A 216 -3.15 27.09 -1.28
CA THR A 216 -3.89 25.82 -1.29
C THR A 216 -4.12 25.40 0.14
N GLY A 217 -5.23 24.73 0.41
CA GLY A 217 -5.56 24.28 1.77
C GLY A 217 -4.97 22.92 2.16
N VAL A 218 -4.44 22.16 1.19
CA VAL A 218 -3.72 20.92 1.48
C VAL A 218 -2.59 20.71 0.46
N ILE A 219 -1.50 20.14 0.96
CA ILE A 219 -0.39 19.63 0.17
C ILE A 219 0.04 18.27 0.67
N ALA A 220 0.53 17.43 -0.23
CA ALA A 220 1.09 16.11 0.11
C ALA A 220 2.40 15.85 -0.67
N TRP A 221 3.33 15.12 -0.06
CA TRP A 221 4.60 14.73 -0.67
C TRP A 221 5.14 13.38 -0.16
N SER A 222 6.07 12.80 -0.92
CA SER A 222 6.83 11.59 -0.60
C SER A 222 8.33 11.91 -0.67
N LEU A 223 9.10 11.30 0.23
CA LEU A 223 10.55 11.49 0.38
C LEU A 223 11.39 10.64 -0.58
N GLY A 224 10.73 10.02 -1.56
CA GLY A 224 11.41 9.20 -2.55
C GLY A 224 12.19 8.02 -1.96
N LYS A 225 13.28 7.67 -2.64
CA LYS A 225 14.11 6.49 -2.35
C LYS A 225 15.15 6.77 -1.28
N ASP A 226 15.76 7.94 -1.28
CA ASP A 226 16.85 8.24 -0.37
C ASP A 226 16.37 8.60 1.04
N THR A 227 15.13 9.08 1.16
CA THR A 227 14.44 9.36 2.43
C THR A 227 15.12 10.47 3.24
N LEU A 228 16.04 11.20 2.63
CA LEU A 228 16.89 12.19 3.27
C LEU A 228 16.22 13.56 3.30
N SER A 229 14.96 13.60 3.74
CA SER A 229 14.26 14.87 3.89
C SER A 229 14.56 15.50 5.23
N GLN A 230 14.93 16.78 5.19
CA GLN A 230 14.98 17.70 6.33
C GLN A 230 13.56 18.06 6.79
N SER A 231 12.71 17.05 7.02
CA SER A 231 11.24 17.14 7.12
C SER A 231 10.70 18.05 8.23
N ILE A 232 11.57 18.70 9.01
CA ILE A 232 11.27 19.63 10.10
C ILE A 232 12.41 20.65 10.30
N ALA A 233 13.31 20.86 9.33
CA ALA A 233 14.44 21.74 9.57
C ALA A 233 14.00 23.21 9.63
N ALA A 234 14.59 23.95 10.57
CA ALA A 234 14.49 25.40 10.70
C ALA A 234 14.93 26.17 9.45
N THR A 235 15.50 25.47 8.46
CA THR A 235 15.92 25.98 7.16
C THR A 235 15.19 25.22 6.04
N PRO A 236 14.43 25.89 5.16
CA PRO A 236 13.62 25.23 4.13
C PRO A 236 14.45 24.37 3.17
N ALA A 237 13.95 23.25 2.65
CA ALA A 237 14.76 22.40 1.77
C ALA A 237 14.75 22.90 0.30
N ASP A 238 15.81 22.66 -0.47
CA ASP A 238 15.76 22.78 -1.94
C ASP A 238 15.29 21.45 -2.53
N LYS A 239 14.29 21.50 -3.41
CA LYS A 239 13.79 20.33 -4.14
C LYS A 239 14.58 20.02 -5.42
N ASN A 240 15.08 21.06 -6.08
CA ASN A 240 15.74 20.93 -7.39
C ASN A 240 17.26 20.74 -7.25
N GLY A 241 17.82 21.08 -6.08
CA GLY A 241 19.22 20.90 -5.72
C GLY A 241 19.46 19.86 -4.63
N GLY A 242 20.69 19.35 -4.56
CA GLY A 242 21.16 18.52 -3.44
C GLY A 242 20.42 17.20 -3.26
N THR A 243 20.06 16.92 -2.01
CA THR A 243 19.62 15.61 -1.51
C THR A 243 18.15 15.29 -1.82
N ASN A 244 17.25 16.25 -2.02
CA ASN A 244 15.81 15.97 -2.13
C ASN A 244 15.30 15.81 -3.58
N LYS A 245 16.18 15.48 -4.52
CA LYS A 245 15.87 15.47 -5.96
C LYS A 245 14.89 14.37 -6.38
N ASP A 246 14.77 13.32 -5.57
CA ASP A 246 13.86 12.21 -5.81
C ASP A 246 12.50 12.36 -5.09
N ASP A 247 12.32 13.42 -4.30
CA ASP A 247 11.06 13.78 -3.65
C ASP A 247 9.96 14.10 -4.67
N ILE A 248 8.75 13.63 -4.37
CA ILE A 248 7.57 13.83 -5.21
C ILE A 248 6.59 14.69 -4.44
N ILE A 249 6.12 15.76 -5.06
CA ILE A 249 5.20 16.71 -4.44
C ILE A 249 3.94 16.83 -5.30
N SER A 250 2.82 17.18 -4.68
CA SER A 250 1.51 17.29 -5.35
C SER A 250 1.25 18.62 -6.06
N TRP A 251 2.00 19.68 -5.75
CA TRP A 251 1.73 21.05 -6.21
C TRP A 251 2.70 21.56 -7.29
N GLN A 252 3.39 20.64 -7.98
CA GLN A 252 4.32 20.92 -9.08
C GLN A 252 3.73 20.62 -10.44
#